data_AF-A0A1C4J503-F1
#
_entry.id   AF-A0A1C4J503-F1
#
_cell.length_a   1.000
_cell.length_b   1.000
_cell.length_c   1.000
_cell.angle_alpha   90.00
_cell.angle_beta   90.00
_cell.angle_gamma   90.00
#
_symmetry.space_group_name_H-M   'P 1'
#
loop_
_entity.id
_entity.type
_entity.pdbx_description
1 polymer ?
#
loop_
_entity_poly.entity_id
_entity_poly.type
_entity_poly.pdbx_seq_one_letter_code
_entity_poly.pdbx_strand_id
1 'polypeptide(L)'
;MPIGRVNAAKFISRYLDEPHETDFGGEEAHHLIATVHADRACPPSGHSIGWRDCYLSADILPLTWKADLLLEPNGDPRPIPDYLTAEARERAMEAGCVAARIRREAHRRGLH
;
A
#
# COMPACT_ATOMS: atom_id res chain seq x y z
N MET A 1 -30.06 7.80 -17.33
CA MET A 1 -29.71 6.90 -16.21
C MET A 1 -29.38 7.76 -15.01
N PRO A 2 -30.07 7.63 -13.86
CA PRO A 2 -29.67 8.39 -12.68
C PRO A 2 -28.34 7.82 -12.18
N ILE A 3 -27.30 8.65 -12.19
CA ILE A 3 -26.02 8.35 -11.55
C ILE A 3 -26.34 8.23 -10.07
N GLY A 4 -26.42 6.98 -9.56
CA GLY A 4 -26.68 6.72 -8.15
C GLY A 4 -25.70 7.53 -7.31
N ARG A 5 -26.18 8.16 -6.23
CA ARG A 5 -25.36 8.94 -5.31
C ARG A 5 -24.15 8.10 -4.88
N VAL A 6 -22.98 8.36 -5.47
CA VAL A 6 -21.74 7.72 -5.04
C VAL A 6 -21.32 8.41 -3.76
N ASN A 7 -21.30 7.66 -2.66
CA ASN A 7 -20.93 8.21 -1.36
C ASN A 7 -19.44 8.57 -1.40
N ALA A 8 -19.12 9.86 -1.26
CA ALA A 8 -17.74 10.35 -1.20
C ALA A 8 -16.92 9.66 -0.09
N ALA A 9 -17.58 9.22 0.99
CA ALA A 9 -16.93 8.45 2.06
C ALA A 9 -16.33 7.13 1.56
N LYS A 10 -16.85 6.53 0.47
CA LYS A 10 -16.25 5.33 -0.14
C LYS A 10 -14.90 5.62 -0.81
N PHE A 11 -14.65 6.85 -1.23
CA PHE A 11 -13.37 7.26 -1.81
C PHE A 11 -12.35 7.73 -0.76
N ILE A 12 -12.79 7.94 0.48
CA ILE A 12 -11.96 8.41 1.60
C ILE A 12 -11.78 7.29 2.66
N SER A 13 -12.54 6.19 2.54
CA SER A 13 -12.45 5.06 3.46
C SER A 13 -11.11 4.37 3.33
N ARG A 14 -10.43 4.17 4.47
CA ARG A 14 -9.24 3.33 4.58
C ARG A 14 -9.49 1.90 4.10
N TYR A 15 -10.71 1.39 4.26
CA TYR A 15 -11.06 0.00 3.96
C TYR A 15 -11.91 -0.11 2.69
N LEU A 16 -11.65 -1.18 1.92
CA LEU A 16 -12.49 -1.61 0.81
C LEU A 16 -13.77 -2.28 1.34
N ASP A 17 -14.79 -2.37 0.48
CA ASP A 17 -15.97 -3.17 0.77
C ASP A 17 -15.60 -4.67 0.80
N GLU A 18 -16.16 -5.43 1.74
CA GLU A 18 -16.00 -6.89 1.76
C GLU A 18 -16.66 -7.53 0.51
N PRO A 19 -16.10 -8.64 -0.03
CA PRO A 19 -15.00 -9.44 0.52
C PRO A 19 -13.59 -8.95 0.11
N HIS A 20 -13.49 -7.81 -0.57
CA HIS A 20 -12.24 -7.40 -1.23
C HIS A 20 -11.14 -7.04 -0.24
N GLU A 21 -11.51 -6.45 0.89
CA GLU A 21 -10.58 -6.11 1.98
C GLU A 21 -9.90 -7.37 2.53
N THR A 22 -10.71 -8.37 2.93
CA THR A 22 -10.20 -9.65 3.41
C THR A 22 -9.38 -10.38 2.35
N ASP A 23 -9.84 -10.44 1.11
CA ASP A 23 -9.13 -11.09 0.00
C ASP A 23 -7.75 -10.48 -0.28
N PHE A 24 -7.59 -9.17 -0.02
CA PHE A 24 -6.32 -8.48 -0.22
C PHE A 24 -5.38 -8.62 0.97
N GLY A 25 -5.85 -9.20 2.09
CA GLY A 25 -5.07 -9.49 3.29
C GLY A 25 -5.43 -8.63 4.49
N GLY A 26 -6.44 -7.75 4.37
CA GLY A 26 -6.97 -6.95 5.46
C GLY A 26 -5.91 -6.15 6.22
N GLU A 27 -6.08 -6.06 7.54
CA GLU A 27 -5.25 -5.23 8.41
C GLU A 27 -3.75 -5.62 8.39
N GLU A 28 -3.43 -6.90 8.20
CA GLU A 28 -2.03 -7.36 8.10
C GLU A 28 -1.36 -6.79 6.85
N ALA A 29 -2.05 -6.80 5.70
CA ALA A 29 -1.56 -6.16 4.48
C ALA A 29 -1.46 -4.65 4.65
N HIS A 30 -2.42 -4.02 5.34
CA HIS A 30 -2.36 -2.59 5.65
C HIS A 30 -1.09 -2.24 6.42
N HIS A 31 -0.81 -2.99 7.48
CA HIS A 31 0.33 -2.75 8.34
C HIS A 31 1.66 -3.02 7.63
N LEU A 32 1.75 -4.14 6.89
CA LEU A 32 2.95 -4.54 6.16
C LEU A 32 3.36 -3.47 5.13
N ILE A 33 2.42 -3.06 4.27
CA ILE A 33 2.71 -2.12 3.17
C ILE A 33 3.01 -0.72 3.73
N ALA A 34 2.27 -0.25 4.74
CA ALA A 34 2.51 1.05 5.36
C ALA A 34 3.87 1.11 6.08
N THR A 35 4.25 0.03 6.77
CA THR A 35 5.57 -0.11 7.41
C THR A 35 6.68 -0.02 6.38
N VAL A 36 6.61 -0.82 5.30
CA VAL A 36 7.64 -0.80 4.26
C VAL A 36 7.69 0.53 3.51
N HIS A 37 6.54 1.18 3.28
CA HIS A 37 6.54 2.52 2.72
C HIS A 37 7.29 3.50 3.63
N ALA A 38 7.04 3.48 4.94
CA ALA A 38 7.73 4.34 5.90
C ALA A 38 9.24 4.02 5.99
N ASP A 39 9.61 2.74 6.03
CA ASP A 39 11.01 2.30 6.01
C ASP A 39 11.74 2.83 4.76
N ARG A 40 11.07 2.84 3.61
CA ARG A 40 11.60 3.40 2.36
C ARG A 40 11.59 4.94 2.37
N ALA A 41 10.56 5.58 2.88
CA ALA A 41 10.42 7.02 2.86
C ALA A 41 11.25 7.74 3.93
N CYS A 42 11.86 7.02 4.87
CA CYS A 42 12.64 7.60 5.97
C CYS A 42 13.99 6.87 6.11
N PRO A 43 15.00 7.19 5.28
CA PRO A 43 16.33 6.63 5.41
C PRO A 43 17.01 7.16 6.68
N PRO A 44 18.00 6.43 7.22
CA PRO A 44 18.71 6.82 8.45
C PRO A 44 19.41 8.19 8.38
N SER A 45 19.72 8.70 7.18
CA SER A 45 20.49 9.93 6.97
C SER A 45 19.66 11.23 7.05
N GLY A 46 18.44 11.17 7.57
CA GLY A 46 17.64 12.35 7.94
C GLY A 46 16.66 12.78 6.85
N HIS A 47 15.37 12.65 7.16
CA HIS A 47 14.27 13.24 6.39
C HIS A 47 13.52 14.25 7.26
N SER A 48 12.90 15.24 6.62
CA SER A 48 12.07 16.25 7.29
C SER A 48 10.74 15.71 7.81
N ILE A 49 10.30 14.56 7.30
CA ILE A 49 9.08 13.87 7.73
C ILE A 49 9.49 12.63 8.54
N GLY A 50 8.93 12.51 9.75
CA GLY A 50 9.22 11.40 10.63
C GLY A 50 8.64 10.08 10.08
N TRP A 51 9.28 8.96 10.42
CA TRP A 51 8.82 7.62 10.04
C TRP A 51 7.35 7.40 10.37
N ARG A 52 6.90 7.87 11.55
CA ARG A 52 5.51 7.73 11.99
C ARG A 52 4.53 8.50 11.11
N ASP A 53 4.90 9.68 10.62
CA ASP A 53 4.05 10.48 9.75
C ASP A 53 3.96 9.84 8.36
N CYS A 54 5.08 9.33 7.83
CA CYS A 54 5.08 8.53 6.60
C CYS A 54 4.19 7.29 6.74
N TYR A 55 4.33 6.55 7.85
CA TYR A 55 3.47 5.40 8.14
C TYR A 55 1.99 5.79 8.14
N LEU A 56 1.60 6.82 8.90
CA LEU A 56 0.20 7.23 9.02
C LEU A 56 -0.36 7.73 7.68
N SER A 57 0.45 8.44 6.89
CA SER A 57 0.05 8.92 5.57
C SER A 57 -0.21 7.79 4.57
N ALA A 58 0.57 6.71 4.63
CA ALA A 58 0.27 5.51 3.86
C ALA A 58 -0.93 4.78 4.44
N ASP A 59 -1.04 4.73 5.78
CA ASP A 59 -2.00 3.87 6.45
C ASP A 59 -3.46 4.26 6.25
N ILE A 60 -3.73 5.55 6.04
CA ILE A 60 -5.08 6.07 5.71
C ILE A 60 -5.58 5.66 4.33
N LEU A 61 -4.71 5.14 3.45
CA LEU A 61 -5.08 4.78 2.09
C LEU A 61 -5.73 3.40 2.01
N PRO A 62 -6.71 3.20 1.09
CA PRO A 62 -7.18 1.87 0.68
C PRO A 62 -6.03 0.98 0.24
N LEU A 63 -6.15 -0.35 0.43
CA LEU A 63 -5.11 -1.31 0.03
C LEU A 63 -4.68 -1.20 -1.43
N THR A 64 -5.61 -0.87 -2.35
CA THR A 64 -5.31 -0.70 -3.77
C THR A 64 -4.34 0.45 -4.01
N TRP A 65 -4.63 1.63 -3.46
CA TRP A 65 -3.76 2.81 -3.58
C TRP A 65 -2.49 2.69 -2.75
N LYS A 66 -2.58 2.05 -1.59
CA LYS A 66 -1.45 1.78 -0.73
C LYS A 66 -0.43 0.86 -1.42
N ALA A 67 -0.90 -0.14 -2.17
CA ALA A 67 -0.04 -1.04 -2.94
C ALA A 67 0.80 -0.28 -3.97
N ASP A 68 0.22 0.72 -4.65
CA ASP A 68 0.93 1.53 -5.65
C ASP A 68 2.14 2.30 -5.09
N LEU A 69 2.19 2.57 -3.77
CA LEU A 69 3.35 3.17 -3.13
C LEU A 69 4.63 2.32 -3.24
N LEU A 70 4.47 1.00 -3.39
CA LEU A 70 5.57 0.04 -3.49
C LEU A 70 5.79 -0.48 -4.91
N LEU A 71 5.02 -0.02 -5.89
CA LEU A 71 5.09 -0.49 -7.27
C LEU A 71 5.57 0.60 -8.24
N GLU A 72 6.25 0.16 -9.29
CA GLU A 72 6.52 0.95 -10.48
C GLU A 72 5.25 1.09 -11.34
N PRO A 73 5.19 2.03 -12.31
CA PRO A 73 4.02 2.21 -13.17
C PRO A 73 3.60 0.95 -13.94
N ASN A 74 4.55 0.07 -14.26
CA ASN A 74 4.29 -1.21 -14.93
C ASN A 74 3.69 -2.29 -14.00
N GLY A 75 3.56 -2.00 -12.70
CA GLY A 75 3.03 -2.92 -11.69
C GLY A 75 4.07 -3.85 -11.04
N ASP A 76 5.35 -3.71 -11.40
CA ASP A 76 6.43 -4.46 -10.75
C ASP A 76 6.82 -3.83 -9.41
N PRO A 77 7.27 -4.63 -8.43
CA PRO A 77 7.81 -4.10 -7.18
C PRO A 77 8.98 -3.14 -7.43
N ARG A 78 8.94 -1.98 -6.75
CA ARG A 78 10.05 -1.02 -6.77
C ARG A 78 11.33 -1.67 -6.23
N PRO A 79 12.51 -1.34 -6.79
CA PRO A 79 13.79 -1.79 -6.24
C PRO A 79 13.90 -1.49 -4.75
N ILE A 80 14.45 -2.43 -3.98
CA ILE A 80 14.64 -2.27 -2.53
C ILE A 80 15.88 -1.41 -2.30
N PRO A 81 15.79 -0.30 -1.54
CA PRO A 81 16.95 0.54 -1.25
C PRO A 81 18.03 -0.20 -0.47
N ASP A 82 19.30 0.07 -0.78
CA ASP A 82 20.45 -0.61 -0.19
C ASP A 82 20.57 -0.45 1.34
N TYR A 83 20.00 0.62 1.89
CA TYR A 83 20.00 0.86 3.34
C TYR A 83 18.99 -0.02 4.09
N LEU A 84 18.03 -0.66 3.41
CA LEU A 84 17.17 -1.66 4.02
C LEU A 84 17.91 -3.00 4.01
N THR A 85 18.34 -3.43 5.20
CA THR A 85 19.14 -4.64 5.39
C THR A 85 18.41 -5.66 6.26
N ALA A 86 18.85 -6.92 6.20
CA ALA A 86 18.31 -8.04 6.98
C ALA A 86 16.76 -8.12 6.93
N GLU A 87 16.11 -8.18 8.09
CA GLU A 87 14.65 -8.31 8.23
C GLU A 87 13.87 -7.22 7.49
N ALA A 88 14.38 -5.98 7.47
CA ALA A 88 13.71 -4.89 6.75
C ALA A 88 13.73 -5.12 5.24
N ARG A 89 14.81 -5.73 4.72
CA ARG A 89 14.92 -6.12 3.31
C ARG A 89 13.96 -7.25 2.97
N GLU A 90 13.89 -8.27 3.82
CA GLU A 90 12.98 -9.41 3.63
C GLU A 90 11.52 -8.95 3.65
N ARG A 91 11.16 -8.10 4.63
CA ARG A 91 9.83 -7.47 4.71
C ARG A 91 9.51 -6.65 3.45
N ALA A 92 10.48 -5.90 2.92
CA ALA A 92 10.30 -5.13 1.70
C ALA A 92 10.08 -6.01 0.46
N MET A 93 10.75 -7.18 0.39
CA MET A 93 10.51 -8.16 -0.67
C MET A 93 9.08 -8.72 -0.58
N GLU A 94 8.66 -9.14 0.60
CA GLU A 94 7.31 -9.67 0.84
C GLU A 94 6.23 -8.64 0.50
N ALA A 95 6.37 -7.42 1.03
CA ALA A 95 5.42 -6.34 0.77
C ALA A 95 5.31 -6.01 -0.72
N GLY A 96 6.42 -6.04 -1.47
CA GLY A 96 6.43 -5.88 -2.92
C GLY A 96 5.60 -6.96 -3.63
N CYS A 97 5.78 -8.23 -3.25
CA CYS A 97 4.99 -9.34 -3.79
C CYS A 97 3.49 -9.19 -3.48
N VAL A 98 3.15 -8.83 -2.25
CA VAL A 98 1.77 -8.58 -1.82
C VAL A 98 1.16 -7.41 -2.60
N ALA A 99 1.87 -6.29 -2.70
CA ALA A 99 1.41 -5.12 -3.46
C ALA A 99 1.14 -5.47 -4.93
N ALA A 100 2.06 -6.19 -5.58
CA ALA A 100 1.91 -6.59 -6.98
C ALA A 100 0.70 -7.54 -7.17
N ARG A 101 0.46 -8.45 -6.21
CA ARG A 101 -0.74 -9.30 -6.20
C ARG A 101 -2.01 -8.46 -6.09
N ILE A 102 -2.07 -7.54 -5.13
CA ILE A 102 -3.22 -6.66 -4.91
C ILE A 102 -3.53 -5.86 -6.18
N ARG A 103 -2.54 -5.22 -6.80
CA ARG A 103 -2.75 -4.43 -8.02
C ARG A 103 -3.30 -5.26 -9.17
N ARG A 104 -2.74 -6.45 -9.41
CA ARG A 104 -3.24 -7.37 -10.45
C ARG A 104 -4.69 -7.78 -10.20
N GLU A 105 -5.01 -8.10 -8.95
CA GLU A 105 -6.36 -8.54 -8.59
C GLU A 105 -7.37 -7.40 -8.63
N ALA A 106 -7.01 -6.22 -8.13
CA ALA A 106 -7.82 -5.01 -8.18
C ALA A 106 -8.15 -4.63 -9.63
N HIS A 107 -7.15 -4.71 -10.54
CA HIS A 107 -7.37 -4.48 -11.96
C HIS A 107 -8.34 -5.51 -12.56
N ARG A 108 -8.20 -6.81 -12.24
CA ARG A 108 -9.12 -7.86 -12.70
C ARG A 108 -10.56 -7.62 -12.24
N ARG A 109 -10.74 -7.05 -11.04
CA ARG A 109 -12.04 -6.81 -10.40
C ARG A 109 -12.62 -5.42 -10.69
N GLY A 110 -11.90 -4.54 -11.40
CA GLY A 110 -12.34 -3.17 -11.68
C GLY A 110 -12.41 -2.27 -10.44
N LEU A 111 -11.55 -2.52 -9.45
CA LEU A 111 -11.49 -1.78 -8.18
C LEU A 111 -10.43 -0.66 -8.20
N HIS A 112 -9.98 -0.27 -9.39
CA HIS A 112 -8.83 0.61 -9.61
C HIS A 112 -9.10 1.67 -10.67
#